data_AF-K1YD98-F1
#
_entry.id   AF-K1YD98-F1
#
_cell.length_a   1.000
_cell.length_b   1.000
_cell.length_c   1.000
_cell.angle_alpha   90.00
_cell.angle_beta   90.00
_cell.angle_gamma   90.00
#
_symmetry.space_group_name_H-M   'P 1'
#
loop_
_entity.id
_entity.type
_entity.pdbx_description
1 polymer ?
#
loop_
_entity_poly.entity_id
_entity_poly.type
_entity_poly.pdbx_seq_one_letter_code
_entity_poly.pdbx_strand_id
1 'polypeptide(L)' 'PKWLTPHTVALKSGLDAHIGQSFRLERVGTDWKAKIDGVDYLIDDDSETPDFAVGKKVRLDAHDGGLLKVSLRK' A
#
# COMPACT_ATOMS: atom_id res chain seq x y z
N PRO A 1 -7.69 7.26 -41.87
CA PRO A 1 -7.02 6.29 -40.96
C PRO A 1 -7.18 6.72 -39.49
N LYS A 2 -8.11 6.08 -38.76
CA LYS A 2 -8.28 6.30 -37.32
C LYS A 2 -7.15 5.57 -36.60
N TRP A 3 -6.16 6.32 -36.11
CA TRP A 3 -5.17 5.78 -35.19
C TRP A 3 -5.87 5.42 -33.88
N LEU A 4 -5.91 4.11 -33.59
CA LEU A 4 -6.25 3.59 -32.28
C LEU A 4 -5.20 4.14 -31.32
N THR A 5 -5.58 5.11 -30.50
CA THR A 5 -4.83 5.45 -29.30
C THR A 5 -4.66 4.14 -28.53
N PRO A 6 -3.43 3.72 -28.20
CA PRO A 6 -3.28 2.64 -27.25
C PRO A 6 -3.97 3.10 -25.98
N HIS A 7 -5.08 2.45 -25.64
CA HIS A 7 -5.54 2.39 -24.27
C HIS A 7 -4.47 1.60 -23.53
N THR A 8 -3.34 2.24 -23.23
CA THR A 8 -2.60 1.94 -22.00
C THR A 8 -3.54 2.32 -20.88
N VAL A 9 -4.50 1.42 -20.62
CA VAL A 9 -5.21 1.35 -19.35
C VAL A 9 -4.13 1.55 -18.31
N ALA A 10 -4.29 2.62 -17.54
CA ALA A 10 -3.33 3.09 -16.58
C ALA A 10 -3.02 1.98 -15.58
N LEU A 11 -2.08 1.11 -15.91
CA LEU A 11 -1.37 0.25 -14.96
C LEU A 11 -0.24 1.07 -14.30
N LYS A 12 -0.40 2.39 -14.22
CA LYS A 12 0.26 3.20 -13.20
C LYS A 12 -0.46 2.88 -11.91
N SER A 13 -0.03 1.77 -11.31
CA SER A 13 -0.24 1.30 -9.95
C SER A 13 -1.49 1.84 -9.26
N GLY A 14 -2.53 1.02 -9.15
CA GLY A 14 -3.72 1.33 -8.32
C GLY A 14 -3.33 1.84 -6.91
N LEU A 15 -2.20 1.36 -6.37
CA LEU A 15 -1.60 1.85 -5.12
C LEU A 15 -1.41 3.37 -5.03
N ASP A 16 -1.08 4.07 -6.13
CA ASP A 16 -0.93 5.52 -6.12
C ASP A 16 -2.25 6.23 -5.79
N ALA A 17 -3.39 5.68 -6.21
CA ALA A 17 -4.72 6.21 -5.86
C ALA A 17 -5.05 6.02 -4.37
N HIS A 18 -4.33 5.13 -3.69
CA HIS A 18 -4.47 4.86 -2.27
C HIS A 18 -3.48 5.63 -1.39
N ILE A 19 -2.52 6.35 -1.99
CA ILE A 19 -1.62 7.22 -1.23
C ILE A 19 -2.44 8.26 -0.46
N GLY A 20 -2.13 8.39 0.82
CA GLY A 20 -2.83 9.24 1.77
C GLY A 20 -4.05 8.59 2.41
N GLN A 21 -4.49 7.41 1.97
CA GLN A 21 -5.57 6.64 2.60
C GLN A 21 -5.07 5.81 3.78
N SER A 22 -5.99 5.35 4.63
CA SER A 22 -5.66 4.53 5.79
C SER A 22 -6.09 3.08 5.63
N PHE A 23 -5.17 2.17 5.94
CA PHE A 23 -5.35 0.73 5.86
C PHE A 23 -5.12 0.10 7.22
N ARG A 24 -5.71 -1.08 7.44
CA ARG A 24 -5.47 -1.84 8.65
C ARG A 24 -4.20 -2.66 8.49
N LEU A 25 -3.35 -2.60 9.50
CA LEU A 25 -2.22 -3.50 9.65
C LEU A 25 -2.72 -4.90 9.94
N GLU A 26 -2.16 -5.86 9.23
CA GLU A 26 -2.29 -7.27 9.47
C GLU A 26 -0.89 -7.86 9.64
N ARG A 27 -0.75 -8.87 10.48
CA ARG A 27 0.54 -9.56 10.68
C ARG A 27 0.40 -10.96 10.15
N VAL A 28 1.24 -11.32 9.18
CA VAL A 28 1.22 -12.63 8.53
C VAL A 28 2.59 -13.26 8.74
N GLY A 29 2.68 -14.15 9.74
CA GLY A 29 3.96 -14.67 10.19
C GLY A 29 4.76 -13.59 10.94
N THR A 30 5.97 -13.31 10.46
CA THR A 30 6.84 -12.27 11.03
C THR A 30 6.61 -10.90 10.43
N ASP A 31 6.10 -10.84 9.20
CA ASP A 31 6.01 -9.63 8.38
C ASP A 31 4.68 -8.88 8.58
N TRP A 32 4.76 -7.55 8.46
CA TRP A 32 3.59 -6.68 8.43
C TRP A 32 3.05 -6.53 7.02
N LYS A 33 1.72 -6.58 6.92
CA LYS A 33 1.00 -6.41 5.67
C LYS A 33 -0.16 -5.45 5.83
N ALA A 34 -0.56 -4.84 4.73
CA ALA A 34 -1.81 -4.11 4.64
C ALA A 34 -2.60 -4.58 3.42
N LYS A 35 -3.90 -4.75 3.62
CA LYS A 35 -4.82 -5.17 2.57
C LYS A 35 -5.37 -3.97 1.82
N ILE A 36 -5.09 -3.89 0.53
CA ILE A 36 -5.55 -2.82 -0.38
C ILE A 36 -6.31 -3.49 -1.52
N ASP A 37 -7.58 -3.13 -1.71
CA ASP A 37 -8.48 -3.71 -2.73
C ASP A 37 -8.52 -5.25 -2.75
N GLY A 38 -8.38 -5.87 -1.57
CA GLY A 38 -8.42 -7.32 -1.45
C GLY A 38 -7.07 -8.02 -1.66
N VAL A 39 -6.01 -7.27 -1.99
CA VAL A 39 -4.65 -7.77 -2.16
C VAL A 39 -3.81 -7.43 -0.93
N ASP A 40 -3.08 -8.41 -0.41
CA ASP A 40 -2.18 -8.23 0.73
C ASP A 40 -0.80 -7.75 0.25
N TYR A 41 -0.43 -6.54 0.66
CA TYR A 41 0.86 -5.95 0.35
C TYR A 41 1.75 -5.94 1.58
N LEU A 42 3.05 -6.17 1.37
CA LEU A 42 4.06 -6.09 2.42
C LEU A 42 4.33 -4.64 2.77
N ILE A 43 4.58 -4.40 4.05
CA ILE A 43 5.01 -3.10 4.55
C ILE A 43 6.52 -3.07 4.60
N ASP A 44 7.07 -1.93 4.22
CA ASP A 44 8.50 -1.67 4.28
C ASP A 44 8.98 -1.68 5.73
N ASP A 45 10.04 -2.43 6.02
CA ASP A 45 10.59 -2.60 7.38
C ASP A 45 11.04 -1.26 7.99
N ASP A 46 11.48 -0.30 7.17
CA ASP A 46 11.83 1.06 7.63
C ASP A 46 10.62 1.84 8.15
N SER A 47 9.42 1.45 7.72
CA SER A 47 8.16 2.00 8.22
C SER A 47 7.69 1.33 9.52
N GLU A 48 8.27 0.20 9.91
CA GLU A 48 7.88 -0.50 11.13
C GLU A 48 8.18 0.35 12.36
N THR A 49 7.18 0.49 13.22
CA THR A 49 7.34 1.19 14.50
C THR A 49 6.91 0.26 15.63
N PRO A 50 7.44 0.42 16.86
CA PRO A 50 7.04 -0.39 18.01
C PRO A 50 5.56 -0.28 18.35
N ASP A 51 4.90 0.75 17.84
CA ASP A 51 3.48 1.00 17.93
C ASP A 51 2.63 0.17 16.95
N PHE A 52 3.23 -0.57 16.03
CA PHE A 52 2.49 -1.42 15.09
C PHE A 52 1.77 -2.53 15.83
N ALA A 53 0.47 -2.66 15.53
CA ALA A 53 -0.38 -3.68 16.11
C ALA A 53 -1.38 -4.15 15.05
N VAL A 54 -1.75 -5.42 15.10
CA VAL A 54 -2.78 -5.98 14.22
C VAL A 54 -4.09 -5.22 14.43
N GLY A 55 -4.73 -4.82 13.32
CA GLY A 55 -5.94 -4.01 13.30
C GLY A 55 -5.71 -2.50 13.44
N LYS A 56 -4.48 -2.04 13.76
CA LYS A 56 -4.16 -0.62 13.84
C LYS A 56 -4.21 0.01 12.45
N LYS A 57 -4.72 1.24 12.37
CA LYS A 57 -4.80 1.96 11.11
C LYS A 57 -3.49 2.70 10.85
N VAL A 58 -2.86 2.40 9.72
CA VAL A 58 -1.71 3.13 9.19
C VAL A 58 -2.13 3.89 7.95
N ARG A 59 -1.47 5.00 7.66
CA ARG A 59 -1.67 5.77 6.43
C ARG A 59 -0.64 5.32 5.42
N LEU A 60 -1.06 5.05 4.18
CA LEU A 60 -0.12 4.81 3.08
C LEU A 60 0.48 6.15 2.66
N ASP A 61 1.79 6.31 2.75
CA ASP A 61 2.49 7.53 2.32
C ASP A 61 3.11 7.37 0.93
N ALA A 62 3.66 6.19 0.65
CA ALA A 62 4.21 5.86 -0.66
C ALA A 62 4.26 4.33 -0.84
N HIS A 63 4.64 3.89 -2.03
CA HIS A 63 5.01 2.50 -2.29
C HIS A 63 6.27 2.47 -3.15
N ASP A 64 7.10 1.46 -2.95
CA ASP A 64 8.33 1.24 -3.73
C ASP A 64 8.45 -0.25 -4.07
N GLY A 65 8.43 -0.59 -5.36
CA GLY A 65 8.65 -1.97 -5.82
C GLY A 65 7.68 -3.04 -5.29
N GLY A 66 6.51 -2.66 -4.74
CA GLY A 66 5.55 -3.57 -4.11
C GLY A 66 5.59 -3.60 -2.58
N LEU A 67 6.51 -2.85 -1.95
CA LEU A 67 6.51 -2.56 -0.52
C LEU A 67 5.76 -1.26 -0.25
N LEU A 68 4.94 -1.25 0.80
CA LEU A 68 4.18 -0.08 1.23
C LEU A 68 4.95 0.69 2.30
N LYS A 69 5.16 1.97 2.06
CA LYS A 69 5.65 2.91 3.07
C LYS A 69 4.47 3.53 3.77
N VAL A 70 4.38 3.30 5.07
CA VAL A 70 3.22 3.68 5.87
C VAL A 70 3.63 4.42 7.13
N SER A 71 2.78 5.32 7.60
CA SER A 71 2.97 6.01 8.87
C SER A 71 1.77 5.83 9.80
N LEU A 72 2.05 5.81 11.10
CA LEU A 72 0.99 5.96 12.08
C LEU A 72 0.60 7.43 12.18
N ARG A 73 -0.70 7.73 12.10
CA ARG A 73 -1.19 9.02 12.56
C ARG A 73 -1.03 9.08 14.08
N LYS A 74 -0.23 10.05 14.54
CA LYS A 74 -0.20 10.47 15.95
C LYS A 74 -1.58 10.94 16.41
#